data_AF-A0A2K3NN79-F1
#
_entry.id   AF-A0A2K3NN79-F1
#
_cell.length_a   1.000
_cell.length_b   1.000
_cell.length_c   1.000
_cell.angle_alpha   90.00
_cell.angle_beta   90.00
_cell.angle_gamma   90.00
#
_symmetry.space_group_name_H-M   'P 1'
#
loop_
_entity.id
_entity.type
_entity.pdbx_description
1 polymer ?
#
loop_
_entity_poly.entity_id
_entity_poly.type
_entity_poly.pdbx_seq_one_letter_code
_entity_poly.pdbx_strand_id
1 'polypeptide(L)' 'MVGSSNYMQPSIPKFDGHYDHWAMLMENLLRSKEYWTLIEDGIVVAPANATPEQTKLADESKLKDLKAKNFLF' A
#
# COMPACT_ATOMS: atom_id res chain seq x y z
N MET A 1 18.60 -1.21 30.43
CA MET A 1 18.38 0.05 29.68
C MET A 1 17.54 -0.29 28.47
N VAL A 2 16.28 0.17 28.44
CA VAL A 2 15.42 -0.04 27.27
C VAL A 2 15.96 0.85 26.16
N GLY A 3 16.62 0.24 25.19
CA GLY A 3 17.06 0.96 24.00
C GLY A 3 15.83 1.57 23.36
N SER A 4 15.82 2.88 23.24
CA SER A 4 14.80 3.64 22.54
C SER A 4 14.56 2.94 21.21
N SER A 5 13.45 2.19 21.11
CA SER A 5 12.98 1.65 19.84
C SER A 5 12.75 2.87 18.98
N ASN A 6 13.76 3.21 18.18
CA ASN A 6 13.66 4.22 17.17
C ASN A 6 12.66 3.61 16.20
N TYR A 7 11.37 3.87 16.42
CA TYR A 7 10.30 3.65 15.46
C TYR A 7 10.60 4.61 14.31
N MET A 8 11.71 4.37 13.61
CA MET A 8 12.10 5.06 12.40
C MET A 8 10.91 4.90 11.51
N GLN A 9 10.26 6.02 11.21
CA GLN A 9 9.15 6.00 10.27
C GLN A 9 9.62 5.24 9.05
N PRO A 10 8.92 4.17 8.65
CA PRO A 10 9.39 3.31 7.59
C PRO A 10 9.49 4.18 6.34
N SER A 11 10.73 4.39 5.92
CA SER A 11 11.08 5.24 4.79
C SER A 11 11.04 4.40 3.53
N ILE A 12 10.70 5.02 2.40
CA ILE A 12 10.63 4.30 1.12
C ILE A 12 12.04 3.76 0.78
N PRO A 13 12.22 2.43 0.69
CA PRO A 13 13.51 1.84 0.45
C PRO A 13 13.99 2.20 -0.97
N LYS A 14 15.22 2.69 -1.06
CA LYS A 14 15.88 2.96 -2.34
C LYS A 14 16.40 1.66 -2.93
N PHE A 15 16.26 1.51 -4.24
CA PHE A 15 16.82 0.37 -4.94
C PHE A 15 18.34 0.51 -5.03
N ASP A 16 19.07 -0.51 -4.57
CA ASP A 16 20.54 -0.55 -4.50
C ASP A 16 21.17 -1.65 -5.38
N GLY A 17 20.36 -2.39 -6.14
CA GLY A 17 20.79 -3.52 -6.97
C GLY A 17 20.49 -4.89 -6.38
N HIS A 18 20.16 -5.00 -5.08
CA HIS A 18 19.70 -6.26 -4.48
C HIS A 18 18.16 -6.35 -4.50
N TYR A 19 17.63 -6.87 -5.61
CA TYR A 19 16.18 -6.93 -5.86
C TYR A 19 15.39 -7.66 -4.77
N ASP A 20 15.79 -8.87 -4.36
CA ASP A 20 15.07 -9.63 -3.33
C ASP A 20 14.98 -8.89 -1.99
N HIS A 21 16.08 -8.26 -1.57
CA HIS A 21 16.12 -7.50 -0.33
C HIS A 21 15.25 -6.23 -0.44
N TRP A 22 15.37 -5.50 -1.53
CA TRP A 22 14.56 -4.31 -1.80
C TRP A 22 13.06 -4.64 -1.85
N ALA A 23 12.68 -5.73 -2.54
CA ALA A 23 11.30 -6.19 -2.66
C ALA A 23 10.72 -6.57 -1.29
N MET A 24 11.50 -7.25 -0.45
CA MET A 24 11.10 -7.59 0.92
C MET A 24 10.83 -6.35 1.79
N LEU A 25 11.66 -5.30 1.65
CA LEU A 25 11.45 -4.03 2.36
C LEU A 25 10.22 -3.28 1.84
N MET A 26 10.01 -3.26 0.52
CA MET A 26 8.83 -2.66 -0.10
C MET A 26 7.54 -3.37 0.32
N GLU A 27 7.55 -4.70 0.35
CA GLU A 27 6.40 -5.50 0.82
C GLU A 27 6.05 -5.17 2.27
N ASN A 28 7.04 -5.18 3.18
CA ASN A 28 6.81 -4.85 4.58
C ASN A 28 6.30 -3.41 4.77
N LEU A 29 6.84 -2.45 4.01
CA LEU A 29 6.38 -1.07 4.01
C LEU A 29 4.91 -0.97 3.60
N LEU A 30 4.52 -1.59 2.48
CA LEU A 30 3.15 -1.54 1.96
C LEU A 30 2.16 -2.28 2.88
N ARG A 31 2.56 -3.42 3.46
CA ARG A 31 1.76 -4.14 4.46
C ARG A 31 1.55 -3.30 5.72
N SER A 32 2.58 -2.59 6.20
CA SER A 32 2.46 -1.70 7.37
C SER A 32 1.51 -0.51 7.17
N LYS A 33 1.24 -0.15 5.91
CA LYS A 33 0.34 0.94 5.50
C LYS A 33 -1.02 0.43 4.99
N GLU A 34 -1.26 -0.88 5.04
CA GLU A 34 -2.47 -1.53 4.51
C GLU A 34 -2.70 -1.26 3.00
N TYR A 35 -1.63 -0.94 2.25
CA TYR A 35 -1.68 -0.75 0.80
C TYR A 35 -1.43 -2.04 0.02
N TRP A 36 -0.91 -3.08 0.67
CA TRP A 36 -0.59 -4.35 0.02
C TRP A 36 -1.79 -4.99 -0.69
N THR A 37 -3.01 -4.82 -0.16
CA THR A 37 -4.24 -5.32 -0.77
C THR A 37 -4.47 -4.76 -2.18
N LEU A 38 -3.97 -3.56 -2.48
CA LEU A 38 -4.05 -3.00 -3.84
C LEU A 38 -3.17 -3.75 -4.85
N ILE A 39 -2.12 -4.43 -4.38
CA ILE A 39 -1.22 -5.24 -5.21
C ILE A 39 -1.75 -6.67 -5.32
N GLU A 40 -2.24 -7.23 -4.21
CA GLU A 40 -2.71 -8.62 -4.13
C GLU A 40 -4.12 -8.80 -4.74
N ASP A 41 -5.09 -7.99 -4.30
CA ASP A 41 -6.49 -8.05 -4.74
C ASP A 41 -6.76 -7.14 -5.95
N GLY A 42 -5.89 -6.16 -6.18
CA GLY A 42 -6.06 -5.14 -7.21
C GLY A 42 -6.99 -3.99 -6.81
N ILE A 43 -7.26 -3.11 -7.77
CA ILE A 43 -8.21 -2.00 -7.60
C ILE A 43 -9.61 -2.52 -7.92
N VAL A 44 -10.53 -2.39 -6.98
CA VAL A 44 -11.94 -2.75 -7.17
C VAL A 44 -12.59 -1.71 -8.08
N VAL A 45 -13.18 -2.17 -9.19
CA VAL A 45 -13.93 -1.33 -10.12
C VAL A 45 -15.40 -1.70 -10.05
N ALA A 46 -16.25 -0.70 -9.85
CA ALA A 46 -17.69 -0.89 -9.84
C ALA A 46 -18.21 -1.33 -11.23
N PRO A 47 -19.03 -2.38 -11.32
CA PRO A 47 -19.68 -2.76 -12.58
C PRO A 47 -20.71 -1.70 -13.02
N ALA A 48 -21.12 -1.72 -14.30
CA ALA A 48 -22.03 -0.71 -14.86
C ALA A 48 -23.40 -0.60 -14.17
N ASN A 49 -23.87 -1.68 -13.52
CA ASN A 49 -25.11 -1.71 -12.72
C ASN A 49 -24.82 -1.91 -11.22
N ALA A 50 -23.72 -1.33 -10.72
CA ALA A 50 -23.29 -1.50 -9.35
C ALA A 50 -24.36 -1.08 -8.34
N THR A 51 -24.51 -1.87 -7.28
CA THR A 51 -25.28 -1.43 -6.11
C THR A 51 -24.56 -0.25 -5.43
N PRO A 52 -25.27 0.53 -4.58
CA PRO A 52 -24.64 1.59 -3.80
C PRO A 52 -23.46 1.10 -2.95
N GLU A 53 -23.51 -0.15 -2.48
CA GLU A 53 -22.45 -0.78 -1.70
C GLU A 53 -21.22 -1.11 -2.55
N GLN A 54 -21.42 -1.64 -3.76
CA GLN A 54 -20.33 -1.90 -4.70
C GLN A 54 -19.66 -0.60 -5.19
N THR A 55 -20.45 0.47 -5.34
CA THR A 55 -19.94 1.79 -5.72
C THR A 55 -19.05 2.36 -4.62
N LYS A 56 -19.50 2.29 -3.35
CA LYS A 56 -18.69 2.70 -2.19
C LYS A 56 -17.37 1.94 -2.12
N LEU A 57 -17.41 0.61 -2.29
CA LEU A 57 -16.21 -0.22 -2.26
C LEU A 57 -15.19 0.16 -3.35
N ALA A 58 -15.68 0.48 -4.56
CA ALA A 58 -14.84 0.93 -5.66
C ALA A 58 -14.23 2.32 -5.40
N ASP A 59 -15.00 3.26 -4.85
CA ASP A 59 -14.51 4.58 -4.45
C ASP A 59 -13.46 4.48 -3.33
N GLU A 60 -13.69 3.63 -2.32
CA GLU A 60 -12.73 3.37 -1.25
C GLU A 60 -11.43 2.74 -1.78
N SER A 61 -11.53 1.77 -2.69
CA SER A 61 -10.37 1.15 -3.35
C SER A 61 -9.60 2.18 -4.17
N LYS A 62 -10.29 3.00 -4.96
CA LYS A 62 -9.69 4.10 -5.74
C LYS A 62 -9.02 5.15 -4.86
N LEU A 63 -9.62 5.49 -3.73
CA LEU A 63 -9.06 6.44 -2.77
C LEU A 63 -7.81 5.87 -2.08
N LYS A 64 -7.80 4.57 -1.76
CA LYS A 64 -6.59 3.88 -1.28
C LYS A 64 -5.48 3.88 -2.34
N ASP A 65 -5.80 3.60 -3.61
CA ASP A 65 -4.84 3.68 -4.72
C ASP A 65 -4.21 5.06 -4.86
N LEU A 66 -5.02 6.13 -4.82
CA LEU A 66 -4.52 7.50 -4.88
C LEU A 66 -3.58 7.84 -3.70
N LYS A 67 -3.91 7.38 -2.49
CA LYS A 67 -3.05 7.55 -1.31
C LYS A 67 -1.74 6.78 -1.45
N ALA A 68 -1.79 5.54 -1.94
CA ALA A 68 -0.59 4.73 -2.16
C ALA A 68 0.33 5.38 -3.19
N LYS A 69 -0.22 5.89 -4.30
CA LYS A 69 0.55 6.62 -5.32
C LYS A 69 1.18 7.89 -4.75
N ASN A 70 0.42 8.70 -4.01
CA ASN A 70 0.96 9.91 -3.38
C ASN A 70 2.01 9.62 -2.30
N PHE A 71 1.97 8.44 -1.69
CA PHE A 71 2.98 8.03 -0.72
C PHE A 71 4.26 7.54 -1.40
N LEU A 72 4.16 6.85 -2.54
CA LEU A 72 5.29 6.22 -3.22
C LEU A 72 6.03 7.13 -4.22
N PHE A 73 5.36 8.15 -4.76
CA PHE A 73 5.85 9.06 -5.80
C PHE A 73 5.75 10.52 -5.35
#